data_AF-A0A6I3J0D0-F1
#
_entry.id   AF-A0A6I3J0D0-F1
#
_cell.length_a   1.000
_cell.length_b   1.000
_cell.length_c   1.000
_cell.angle_alpha   90.00
_cell.angle_beta   90.00
_cell.angle_gamma   90.00
#
_symmetry.space_group_name_H-M   'P 1'
#
loop_
_entity.id
_entity.type
_entity.pdbx_description
1 polymer ?
#
loop_
_entity_poly.entity_id
_entity_poly.type
_entity_poly.pdbx_seq_one_letter_code
_entity_poly.pdbx_strand_id
1 'polypeptide(L)'
;MRTTGWLAAALLAPAALLSGCGTASPTSPPTGIDELVVPTPSPDPDDFVTGLSNPWFPVADEDGTAEVDGVGVTVVDGDYFAQDRRGNVWWFGTAGEWQAGVDGAEAGLAMPAEPRYGDSWRAAYVPGEVEDVVAVAEMDDDTVVLEVTSPLEPGQVERRTVDKRD
;
A
#
# COMPACT_ATOMS: atom_id res chain seq x y z
N MET A 1 -71.55 33.54 -20.50
CA MET A 1 -71.83 33.78 -19.06
C MET A 1 -72.61 32.60 -18.50
N ARG A 2 -72.17 32.06 -17.35
CA ARG A 2 -72.63 30.89 -16.55
C ARG A 2 -71.48 29.87 -16.41
N THR A 3 -70.48 30.05 -15.53
CA THR A 3 -70.40 29.70 -14.09
C THR A 3 -70.79 28.26 -13.72
N THR A 4 -69.93 27.68 -12.85
CA THR A 4 -70.13 26.52 -11.95
C THR A 4 -69.70 25.17 -12.55
N GLY A 5 -68.87 24.33 -11.92
CA GLY A 5 -68.28 24.36 -10.57
C GLY A 5 -67.26 23.22 -10.44
N TRP A 6 -66.28 23.46 -9.58
CA TRP A 6 -65.18 22.58 -9.20
C TRP A 6 -65.70 21.41 -8.35
N LEU A 7 -65.31 20.18 -8.67
CA LEU A 7 -65.35 19.05 -7.74
C LEU A 7 -63.93 18.51 -7.60
N ALA A 8 -63.30 18.85 -6.47
CA ALA A 8 -62.05 18.28 -6.02
C ALA A 8 -62.29 16.82 -5.60
N ALA A 9 -61.68 15.88 -6.32
CA ALA A 9 -61.52 14.50 -5.86
C ALA A 9 -60.12 14.38 -5.24
N ALA A 10 -60.06 14.42 -3.92
CA ALA A 10 -58.84 14.13 -3.16
C ALA A 10 -58.55 12.62 -3.23
N LEU A 11 -57.66 12.23 -4.13
CA LEU A 11 -57.06 10.89 -4.17
C LEU A 11 -55.98 10.81 -3.08
N LEU A 12 -56.32 10.20 -1.94
CA LEU A 12 -55.34 9.75 -0.96
C LEU A 12 -54.55 8.59 -1.56
N ALA A 13 -53.30 8.84 -1.93
CA ALA A 13 -52.33 7.80 -2.23
C ALA A 13 -51.78 7.22 -0.91
N PRO A 14 -51.78 5.89 -0.71
CA PRO A 14 -51.10 5.29 0.43
C PRO A 14 -49.60 5.35 0.17
N ALA A 15 -48.89 6.17 0.95
CA ALA A 15 -47.44 6.16 1.02
C ALA A 15 -46.98 4.85 1.68
N ALA A 16 -46.63 3.86 0.87
CA ALA A 16 -45.95 2.66 1.34
C ALA A 16 -44.54 3.05 1.82
N LEU A 17 -44.38 3.21 3.13
CA LEU A 17 -43.08 3.31 3.79
C LEU A 17 -42.40 1.94 3.68
N LEU A 18 -41.63 1.75 2.61
CA LEU A 18 -40.66 0.66 2.51
C LEU A 18 -39.53 0.94 3.50
N SER A 19 -39.67 0.46 4.73
CA SER A 19 -38.54 0.34 5.67
C SER A 19 -37.58 -0.72 5.11
N GLY A 20 -36.66 -0.29 4.26
CA GLY A 20 -35.54 -1.12 3.84
C GLY A 20 -34.62 -1.35 5.03
N CYS A 21 -34.56 -2.59 5.53
CA CYS A 21 -33.46 -3.04 6.36
C CYS A 21 -32.20 -3.09 5.49
N GLY A 22 -31.45 -1.99 5.43
CA GLY A 22 -30.10 -2.00 4.86
C GLY A 22 -29.18 -2.78 5.79
N THR A 23 -28.83 -4.00 5.43
CA THR A 23 -27.72 -4.73 6.04
C THR A 23 -26.42 -4.16 5.47
N ALA A 24 -26.05 -2.95 5.91
CA ALA A 24 -24.72 -2.45 5.64
C ALA A 24 -23.75 -3.26 6.51
N SER A 25 -22.90 -4.07 5.88
CA SER A 25 -21.76 -4.66 6.57
C SER A 25 -20.87 -3.54 7.11
N PRO A 26 -20.32 -3.67 8.33
CA PRO A 26 -19.32 -2.71 8.80
C PRO A 26 -18.12 -2.71 7.85
N THR A 27 -17.60 -1.53 7.53
CA THR A 27 -16.32 -1.39 6.82
C THR A 27 -15.22 -1.97 7.71
N SER A 28 -14.32 -2.76 7.14
CA SER A 28 -13.10 -3.17 7.83
C SER A 28 -12.30 -1.93 8.23
N PRO A 29 -11.68 -1.89 9.43
CA PRO A 29 -10.73 -0.84 9.75
C PRO A 29 -9.59 -0.83 8.72
N PRO A 30 -9.00 0.34 8.40
CA PRO A 30 -7.83 0.39 7.54
C PRO A 30 -6.67 -0.38 8.21
N THR A 31 -5.97 -1.21 7.44
CA THR A 31 -4.80 -1.97 7.92
C THR A 31 -3.74 -2.05 6.82
N GLY A 32 -2.49 -2.36 7.20
CA GLY A 32 -1.38 -2.47 6.25
C GLY A 32 -1.18 -1.20 5.41
N ILE A 33 -1.46 -1.29 4.11
CA ILE A 33 -1.17 -0.25 3.12
C ILE A 33 -2.26 0.83 2.97
N ASP A 34 -3.44 0.65 3.57
CA ASP A 34 -4.64 1.47 3.28
C ASP A 34 -4.48 2.98 3.55
N GLU A 35 -3.53 3.37 4.38
CA GLU A 35 -3.28 4.74 4.80
C GLU A 35 -1.89 5.25 4.38
N LEU A 36 -1.18 4.50 3.55
CA LEU A 36 0.15 4.86 3.09
C LEU A 36 0.06 5.64 1.76
N VAL A 37 0.95 6.61 1.61
CA VAL A 37 1.23 7.25 0.32
C VAL A 37 2.44 6.54 -0.26
N VAL A 38 2.20 5.69 -1.27
CA VAL A 38 3.23 4.84 -1.88
C VAL A 38 3.25 5.11 -3.39
N PRO A 39 4.40 5.51 -3.96
CA PRO A 39 5.65 5.85 -3.30
C PRO A 39 5.53 7.13 -2.44
N THR A 40 6.48 7.36 -1.54
CA THR A 40 6.54 8.57 -0.72
C THR A 40 7.50 9.58 -1.35
N PRO A 41 7.01 10.75 -1.85
CA PRO A 41 7.88 11.74 -2.47
C PRO A 41 8.75 12.51 -1.48
N SER A 42 8.35 12.54 -0.20
CA SER A 42 9.08 13.24 0.86
C SER A 42 8.85 12.49 2.18
N PRO A 43 9.72 11.53 2.52
CA PRO A 43 9.65 10.82 3.78
C PRO A 43 9.98 11.77 4.94
N ASP A 44 9.15 11.78 5.99
CA ASP A 44 9.49 12.47 7.24
C ASP A 44 10.46 11.58 8.04
N PRO A 45 11.71 12.02 8.31
CA PRO A 45 12.67 11.22 9.08
C PRO A 45 12.17 10.77 10.44
N ASP A 46 11.27 11.53 11.05
CA ASP A 46 10.69 11.12 12.31
C ASP A 46 9.93 9.80 12.13
N ASP A 47 9.20 9.57 11.05
CA ASP A 47 8.35 8.37 10.87
C ASP A 47 9.10 7.03 10.88
N PHE A 48 10.43 7.04 10.87
CA PHE A 48 11.26 5.85 10.78
C PHE A 48 11.93 5.47 12.10
N VAL A 49 12.19 4.17 12.24
CA VAL A 49 12.88 3.56 13.38
C VAL A 49 14.16 2.87 12.92
N THR A 50 15.12 2.75 13.83
CA THR A 50 16.35 1.98 13.56
C THR A 50 16.08 0.49 13.56
N GLY A 51 16.64 -0.22 12.57
CA GLY A 51 16.55 -1.67 12.44
C GLY A 51 15.28 -2.16 11.74
N LEU A 52 15.30 -3.42 11.33
CA LEU A 52 14.27 -4.06 10.52
C LEU A 52 13.63 -5.24 11.28
N SER A 53 12.58 -4.94 12.04
CA SER A 53 11.87 -5.92 12.87
C SER A 53 10.66 -6.54 12.18
N ASN A 54 10.29 -6.10 10.98
CA ASN A 54 9.15 -6.65 10.23
C ASN A 54 9.39 -8.16 9.99
N PRO A 55 8.49 -9.05 10.47
CA PRO A 55 8.67 -10.50 10.34
C PRO A 55 8.50 -10.99 8.91
N TRP A 56 7.78 -10.25 8.07
CA TRP A 56 7.61 -10.55 6.64
C TRP A 56 8.75 -10.02 5.78
N PHE A 57 9.70 -9.25 6.33
CA PHE A 57 10.85 -8.78 5.57
C PHE A 57 12.04 -9.75 5.75
N PRO A 58 12.47 -10.46 4.69
CA PRO A 58 13.52 -11.45 4.80
C PRO A 58 14.89 -10.76 4.83
N VAL A 59 15.39 -10.49 6.04
CA VAL A 59 16.77 -10.01 6.24
C VAL A 59 17.67 -11.17 6.64
N ALA A 60 18.73 -11.38 5.88
CA ALA A 60 19.76 -12.39 6.18
C ALA A 60 20.92 -11.78 6.97
N ASP A 61 21.52 -10.72 6.45
CA ASP A 61 22.66 -10.03 7.07
C ASP A 61 22.55 -8.50 6.83
N GLU A 62 22.61 -7.71 7.90
CA GLU A 62 22.68 -6.24 7.79
C GLU A 62 24.14 -5.82 7.53
N ASP A 63 24.40 -5.19 6.38
CA ASP A 63 25.74 -4.73 5.98
C ASP A 63 26.18 -3.44 6.71
N GLY A 64 25.24 -2.75 7.36
CA GLY A 64 25.49 -1.54 8.12
C GLY A 64 24.32 -0.56 8.10
N THR A 65 24.61 0.71 8.33
CA THR A 65 23.63 1.81 8.30
C THR A 65 24.13 2.97 7.46
N ALA A 66 23.22 3.68 6.81
CA ALA A 66 23.49 4.92 6.05
C ALA A 66 22.38 5.95 6.31
N GLU A 67 22.41 7.07 5.58
CA GLU A 67 21.36 8.10 5.59
C GLU A 67 20.97 8.43 4.15
N VAL A 68 19.66 8.43 3.85
CA VAL A 68 19.08 8.81 2.55
C VAL A 68 17.94 9.78 2.80
N ASP A 69 18.00 10.97 2.19
CA ASP A 69 17.01 12.06 2.38
C ASP A 69 16.70 12.37 3.86
N GLY A 70 17.73 12.33 4.71
CA GLY A 70 17.62 12.55 6.16
C GLY A 70 17.07 11.36 6.96
N VAL A 71 16.66 10.27 6.30
CA VAL A 71 16.20 9.04 6.95
C VAL A 71 17.38 8.12 7.22
N GLY A 72 17.50 7.63 8.45
CA GLY A 72 18.45 6.58 8.79
C GLY A 72 18.01 5.24 8.20
N VAL A 73 18.84 4.66 7.32
CA VAL A 73 18.56 3.41 6.60
C VAL A 73 19.49 2.29 7.05
N THR A 74 18.99 1.06 7.07
CA THR A 74 19.77 -0.17 7.15
C THR A 74 20.21 -0.58 5.74
N VAL A 75 21.47 -0.97 5.58
CA VAL A 75 21.99 -1.52 4.33
C VAL A 75 21.85 -3.05 4.36
N VAL A 76 21.21 -3.64 3.34
CA VAL A 76 21.03 -5.08 3.20
C VAL A 76 21.30 -5.47 1.75
N ASP A 77 22.31 -6.30 1.50
CA ASP A 77 22.74 -6.74 0.16
C ASP A 77 23.01 -5.57 -0.82
N GLY A 78 23.42 -4.42 -0.29
CA GLY A 78 23.65 -3.19 -1.07
C GLY A 78 22.42 -2.30 -1.26
N ASP A 79 21.24 -2.71 -0.80
CA ASP A 79 20.02 -1.90 -0.81
C ASP A 79 19.84 -1.10 0.49
N TYR A 80 19.17 0.05 0.39
CA TYR A 80 18.83 0.92 1.51
C TYR A 80 17.38 0.69 1.94
N PHE A 81 17.17 0.21 3.17
CA PHE A 81 15.84 -0.01 3.73
C PHE A 81 15.63 0.79 5.01
N ALA A 82 14.41 1.25 5.25
CA ALA A 82 14.02 1.79 6.56
C ALA A 82 12.64 1.26 6.95
N GLN A 83 12.45 1.04 8.25
CA GLN A 83 11.15 0.65 8.78
C GLN A 83 10.46 1.87 9.38
N ASP A 84 9.19 2.06 9.05
CA ASP A 84 8.38 3.09 9.71
C ASP A 84 7.88 2.64 11.09
N ARG A 85 7.33 3.56 11.88
CA ARG A 85 6.77 3.27 13.21
C ARG A 85 5.57 2.32 13.20
N ARG A 86 4.95 2.11 12.04
CA ARG A 86 3.85 1.14 11.85
C ARG A 86 4.38 -0.25 11.49
N GLY A 87 5.67 -0.39 11.24
CA GLY A 87 6.33 -1.65 10.90
C GLY A 87 6.45 -1.92 9.41
N ASN A 88 6.08 -0.99 8.52
CA ASN A 88 6.28 -1.18 7.09
C ASN A 88 7.74 -0.95 6.74
N VAL A 89 8.28 -1.77 5.85
CA VAL A 89 9.65 -1.62 5.34
C VAL A 89 9.58 -0.95 3.98
N TRP A 90 10.38 0.11 3.84
CA TRP A 90 10.47 0.97 2.68
C TRP A 90 11.82 0.78 2.00
N TRP A 91 11.85 0.79 0.67
CA TRP A 91 13.07 0.72 -0.13
C TRP A 91 13.46 2.12 -0.61
N PHE A 92 14.62 2.58 -0.15
CA PHE A 92 15.13 3.94 -0.33
C PHE A 92 16.16 4.07 -1.44
N GLY A 93 16.65 2.96 -2.01
CA GLY A 93 17.66 3.00 -3.05
C GLY A 93 18.56 1.78 -3.07
N THR A 94 19.44 1.76 -4.07
CA THR A 94 20.50 0.77 -4.21
C THR A 94 21.84 1.48 -4.29
N ALA A 95 22.81 1.00 -3.52
CA ALA A 95 24.10 1.66 -3.35
C ALA A 95 24.84 1.84 -4.70
N GLY A 96 24.98 3.10 -5.10
CA GLY A 96 25.66 3.46 -6.34
C GLY A 96 24.78 3.46 -7.59
N GLU A 97 23.49 3.15 -7.48
CA GLU A 97 22.53 3.16 -8.60
C GLU A 97 21.54 4.32 -8.46
N TRP A 98 20.69 4.30 -7.44
CA TRP A 98 19.68 5.35 -7.21
C TRP A 98 19.39 5.54 -5.71
N GLN A 99 18.83 6.70 -5.35
CA GLN A 99 18.43 7.04 -3.99
C GLN A 99 17.17 7.91 -4.01
N ALA A 100 16.24 7.66 -3.08
CA ALA A 100 15.06 8.50 -2.88
C ALA A 100 15.46 9.97 -2.66
N GLY A 101 14.64 10.89 -3.19
CA GLY A 101 14.89 12.34 -3.15
C GLY A 101 15.86 12.85 -4.22
N VAL A 102 16.52 11.97 -4.98
CA VAL A 102 17.44 12.32 -6.08
C VAL A 102 16.74 12.15 -7.43
N ASP A 103 16.81 13.16 -8.30
CA ASP A 103 16.31 13.11 -9.69
C ASP A 103 14.83 12.64 -9.85
N GLY A 104 14.02 12.84 -8.81
CA GLY A 104 12.61 12.44 -8.80
C GLY A 104 12.38 10.98 -8.40
N ALA A 105 13.40 10.29 -7.91
CA ALA A 105 13.25 8.98 -7.30
C ALA A 105 12.48 9.07 -5.97
N GLU A 106 11.54 8.18 -5.76
CA GLU A 106 10.68 8.12 -4.58
C GLU A 106 10.78 6.73 -3.94
N ALA A 107 10.94 6.70 -2.61
CA ALA A 107 10.95 5.45 -1.87
C ALA A 107 9.57 4.78 -1.95
N GLY A 108 9.55 3.48 -2.23
CA GLY A 108 8.33 2.68 -2.20
C GLY A 108 8.34 1.66 -1.07
N LEU A 109 7.34 0.79 -1.08
CA LEU A 109 7.23 -0.26 -0.07
C LEU A 109 7.98 -1.51 -0.50
N ALA A 110 8.94 -1.93 0.32
CA ALA A 110 9.54 -3.24 0.20
C ALA A 110 8.61 -4.33 0.77
N MET A 111 8.00 -4.07 1.93
CA MET A 111 7.11 -5.02 2.60
C MET A 111 6.16 -4.32 3.59
N PRO A 112 4.84 -4.51 3.49
CA PRO A 112 3.89 -4.04 4.50
C PRO A 112 4.10 -4.71 5.87
N ALA A 113 3.72 -4.05 6.95
CA ALA A 113 3.71 -4.63 8.30
C ALA A 113 2.73 -5.81 8.42
N GLU A 114 1.59 -5.66 7.74
CA GLU A 114 0.45 -6.58 7.76
C GLU A 114 -0.02 -6.82 6.32
N PRO A 115 0.72 -7.62 5.52
CA PRO A 115 0.29 -7.93 4.16
C PRO A 115 -1.04 -8.67 4.17
N ARG A 116 -1.89 -8.40 3.18
CA ARG A 116 -3.18 -9.08 2.97
C ARG A 116 -3.31 -9.50 1.53
N TYR A 117 -4.01 -10.61 1.30
CA TYR A 117 -4.37 -11.03 -0.05
C TYR A 117 -5.02 -9.89 -0.85
N GLY A 118 -4.48 -9.62 -2.03
CA GLY A 118 -4.95 -8.57 -2.93
C GLY A 118 -4.40 -7.16 -2.63
N ASP A 119 -3.60 -6.97 -1.57
CA ASP A 119 -2.84 -5.74 -1.39
C ASP A 119 -1.88 -5.57 -2.58
N SER A 120 -1.77 -4.35 -3.10
CA SER A 120 -0.83 -4.02 -4.17
C SER A 120 -0.20 -2.65 -3.96
N TRP A 121 1.10 -2.53 -4.22
CA TRP A 121 1.87 -1.31 -4.01
C TRP A 121 3.01 -1.19 -5.03
N ARG A 122 3.62 0.00 -5.12
CA ARG A 122 4.87 0.18 -5.86
C ARG A 122 6.08 -0.10 -4.98
N ALA A 123 7.04 -0.89 -5.49
CA ALA A 123 8.27 -1.20 -4.78
C ALA A 123 9.16 0.03 -4.58
N ALA A 124 9.23 0.88 -5.61
CA ALA A 124 9.79 2.22 -5.62
C ALA A 124 9.26 2.96 -6.87
N TYR A 125 9.66 4.22 -7.05
CA TYR A 125 9.50 4.90 -8.34
C TYR A 125 10.79 5.62 -8.70
N VAL A 126 11.43 5.16 -9.77
CA VAL A 126 12.58 5.80 -10.42
C VAL A 126 12.23 5.89 -11.91
N PRO A 127 12.01 7.10 -12.47
CA PRO A 127 11.47 7.25 -13.83
C PRO A 127 12.27 6.48 -14.88
N GLY A 128 11.64 5.49 -15.51
CA GLY A 128 12.27 4.68 -16.57
C GLY A 128 13.30 3.65 -16.09
N GLU A 129 13.44 3.44 -14.78
CA GLU A 129 14.40 2.51 -14.18
C GLU A 129 13.73 1.53 -13.21
N VAL A 130 12.93 2.04 -12.26
CA VAL A 130 12.20 1.21 -11.28
C VAL A 130 10.75 1.65 -11.22
N GLU A 131 9.83 0.82 -11.72
CA GLU A 131 8.39 1.11 -11.70
C GLU A 131 7.56 -0.11 -11.29
N ASP A 132 8.19 -1.03 -10.56
CA ASP A 132 7.62 -2.33 -10.22
C ASP A 132 6.42 -2.20 -9.29
N VAL A 133 5.39 -2.96 -9.59
CA VAL A 133 4.19 -3.14 -8.79
C VAL A 133 4.21 -4.54 -8.21
N VAL A 134 4.10 -4.61 -6.89
CA VAL A 134 4.01 -5.83 -6.11
C VAL A 134 2.55 -6.04 -5.72
N ALA A 135 2.07 -7.28 -5.79
CA ALA A 135 0.77 -7.68 -5.30
C ALA A 135 0.85 -8.96 -4.46
N VAL A 136 0.10 -9.05 -3.37
CA VAL A 136 -0.06 -10.30 -2.61
C VAL A 136 -1.04 -11.19 -3.37
N ALA A 137 -0.48 -12.19 -4.05
CA ALA A 137 -1.24 -13.12 -4.89
C ALA A 137 -1.77 -14.32 -4.12
N GLU A 138 -1.08 -14.74 -3.05
CA GLU A 138 -1.51 -15.81 -2.14
C GLU A 138 -1.02 -15.50 -0.72
N MET A 139 -1.74 -15.99 0.29
CA MET A 139 -1.39 -15.77 1.70
C MET A 139 -1.95 -16.88 2.59
N ASP A 140 -1.13 -17.31 3.55
CA ASP A 140 -1.48 -18.15 4.69
C ASP A 140 -0.85 -17.58 5.97
N ASP A 141 -0.80 -18.36 7.06
CA ASP A 141 -0.43 -17.87 8.39
C ASP A 141 1.06 -17.48 8.49
N ASP A 142 1.91 -18.18 7.74
CA ASP A 142 3.36 -18.11 7.79
C ASP A 142 4.03 -17.88 6.43
N THR A 143 3.27 -17.85 5.33
CA THR A 143 3.78 -17.60 4.00
C THR A 143 2.94 -16.58 3.23
N VAL A 144 3.61 -15.69 2.49
CA VAL A 144 3.00 -14.84 1.46
C VAL A 144 3.65 -15.08 0.10
N VAL A 145 2.84 -15.11 -0.95
CA VAL A 145 3.31 -15.14 -2.34
C VAL A 145 3.07 -13.79 -2.97
N LEU A 146 4.16 -13.16 -3.39
CA LEU A 146 4.16 -11.88 -4.06
C LEU A 146 4.28 -12.08 -5.57
N GLU A 147 3.46 -11.37 -6.33
CA GLU A 147 3.63 -11.18 -7.77
C GLU A 147 4.24 -9.80 -8.01
N VAL A 148 5.34 -9.76 -8.76
CA VAL A 148 6.02 -8.53 -9.17
C VAL A 148 5.86 -8.36 -10.67
N THR A 149 5.44 -7.17 -11.08
CA THR A 149 5.23 -6.79 -12.48
C THR A 149 5.77 -5.40 -12.74
N SER A 150 6.18 -5.11 -13.97
CA SER A 150 6.74 -3.80 -14.33
C SER A 150 6.14 -3.28 -15.63
N PRO A 151 5.75 -1.99 -15.72
CA PRO A 151 5.40 -1.37 -17.00
C PRO A 151 6.61 -1.26 -17.94
N LEU A 152 7.83 -1.31 -17.39
CA LEU A 152 9.08 -1.33 -18.15
C LEU A 152 9.33 -2.68 -18.82
N GLU A 153 8.74 -3.75 -18.28
CA GLU A 153 8.84 -5.12 -18.78
C GLU A 153 7.46 -5.78 -18.97
N PRO A 154 6.65 -5.32 -19.95
CA PRO A 154 5.27 -5.76 -20.08
C PRO A 154 5.15 -7.28 -20.30
N GLY A 155 4.27 -7.90 -19.52
CA GLY A 155 3.94 -9.33 -19.63
C GLY A 155 4.90 -10.27 -18.87
N GLN A 156 5.96 -9.74 -18.26
CA GLN A 156 6.75 -10.50 -17.29
C GLN A 156 6.07 -10.44 -15.92
N VAL A 157 6.00 -11.61 -15.26
CA VAL A 157 5.47 -11.76 -13.90
C VAL A 157 6.47 -12.61 -13.13
N GLU A 158 7.10 -12.01 -12.12
CA GLU A 158 7.93 -12.73 -11.16
C GLU A 158 7.07 -13.13 -9.96
N ARG A 159 7.28 -14.35 -9.44
CA ARG A 159 6.66 -14.79 -8.18
C ARG A 159 7.74 -15.01 -7.13
N ARG A 160 7.55 -14.40 -5.98
CA ARG A 160 8.42 -14.54 -4.80
C ARG A 160 7.62 -15.07 -3.63
N THR A 161 8.09 -16.17 -3.05
CA THR A 161 7.57 -16.69 -1.78
C THR A 161 8.37 -16.08 -0.64
N VAL A 162 7.68 -15.62 0.40
CA VAL A 162 8.29 -15.07 1.61
C VAL A 162 7.69 -15.79 2.81
N ASP A 163 8.56 -16.40 3.59
CA ASP A 163 8.20 -17.02 4.85
C ASP A 163 8.38 -16.02 5.99
N LYS A 164 7.40 -16.01 6.90
CA LYS A 164 7.39 -15.19 8.09
C LYS A 164 8.50 -15.65 9.03
N ARG A 165 9.27 -14.69 9.54
CA ARG A 165 10.23 -14.91 10.62
C ARG A 165 9.52 -15.01 11.97
N ASP A 166 10.07 -15.83 12.85
CA ASP A 166 9.63 -15.99 14.24
C ASP A 166 9.78 -14.72 15.10
#